data_AF-A0A1D3TN63-F1
#
_entry.id   AF-A0A1D3TN63-F1
#
_cell.length_a   1.000
_cell.length_b   1.000
_cell.length_c   1.000
_cell.angle_alpha   90.00
_cell.angle_beta   90.00
_cell.angle_gamma   90.00
#
_symmetry.space_group_name_H-M   'P 1'
#
loop_
_entity.id
_entity.type
_entity.pdbx_description
1 polymer ?
#
loop_
_entity_poly.entity_id
_entity_poly.type
_entity_poly.pdbx_seq_one_letter_code
_entity_poly.pdbx_strand_id
1 'polypeptide(L)'
;MKVLGKGEPITKFETFVVIKKELEYAKGVDKHLCSKLILKKDNSFKDLYEKNFMKLLSDKMLYKSMEKYIINTSPHIISKEFYSKDYNQLKDIIVTISTNIVQFFKNINIHKFDKKEKIQMIDINCANFVDLYVILNYGEKKCEENKIEHILKLLKDVHITNSI
;
A
#
# COMPACT_ATOMS: atom_id res chain seq x y z
N MET A 1 2.31 1.65 -25.54
CA MET A 1 1.76 2.34 -24.37
C MET A 1 2.92 2.89 -23.55
N LYS A 2 3.11 4.22 -23.45
CA LYS A 2 4.09 4.80 -22.52
C LYS A 2 3.46 4.74 -21.12
N VAL A 3 4.00 3.90 -20.26
CA VAL A 3 3.55 3.78 -18.87
C VAL A 3 4.25 4.87 -18.06
N LEU A 4 3.51 5.92 -17.69
CA LEU A 4 3.99 6.95 -16.76
C LEU A 4 4.26 6.29 -15.40
N GLY A 5 5.37 6.63 -14.74
CA GLY A 5 5.74 6.08 -13.42
C GLY A 5 6.37 4.68 -13.42
N LYS A 6 6.73 4.12 -14.59
CA LYS A 6 7.41 2.82 -14.66
C LYS A 6 8.76 2.87 -13.92
N GLY A 7 8.88 2.09 -12.85
CA GLY A 7 10.11 1.95 -12.07
C GLY A 7 10.23 2.88 -10.88
N GLU A 8 9.22 3.70 -10.58
CA GLU A 8 9.21 4.48 -9.34
C GLU A 8 8.90 3.59 -8.14
N PRO A 9 9.70 3.66 -7.06
CA PRO A 9 9.37 2.96 -5.83
C PRO A 9 8.17 3.64 -5.16
N ILE A 10 7.27 2.82 -4.62
CA ILE A 10 6.07 3.21 -3.86
C ILE A 10 6.08 2.48 -2.52
N THR A 11 5.42 3.06 -1.52
CA THR A 11 5.23 2.43 -0.21
C THR A 11 4.25 1.25 -0.30
N LYS A 12 4.35 0.33 0.67
CA LYS A 12 3.34 -0.70 0.87
C LYS A 12 1.97 -0.09 1.16
N PHE A 13 1.93 1.06 1.84
CA PHE A 13 0.68 1.79 2.10
C PHE A 13 0.01 2.28 0.82
N GLU A 14 0.74 2.93 -0.09
CA GLU A 14 0.20 3.33 -1.39
C GLU A 14 -0.31 2.12 -2.18
N THR A 15 0.45 1.02 -2.16
CA THR A 15 0.05 -0.24 -2.81
C THR A 15 -1.27 -0.76 -2.22
N PHE A 16 -1.41 -0.74 -0.89
CA PHE A 16 -2.64 -1.13 -0.21
C PHE A 16 -3.83 -0.27 -0.61
N VAL A 17 -3.66 1.05 -0.71
CA VAL A 17 -4.71 1.99 -1.14
C VAL A 17 -5.17 1.68 -2.56
N VAL A 18 -4.23 1.44 -3.48
CA VAL A 18 -4.55 1.06 -4.87
C VAL A 18 -5.33 -0.25 -4.90
N ILE A 19 -4.88 -1.27 -4.18
CA ILE A 19 -5.57 -2.56 -4.09
C ILE A 19 -7.01 -2.40 -3.57
N LYS A 20 -7.23 -1.60 -2.51
CA LYS A 20 -8.58 -1.34 -1.98
C LYS A 20 -9.50 -0.70 -3.01
N LYS A 21 -8.98 0.26 -3.80
CA LYS A 21 -9.74 0.90 -4.88
C LYS A 21 -10.08 -0.08 -6.00
N GLU A 22 -9.12 -0.89 -6.44
CA GLU A 22 -9.31 -1.89 -7.49
C GLU A 22 -10.32 -2.97 -7.06
N LEU A 23 -10.24 -3.45 -5.82
CA LEU A 23 -11.21 -4.41 -5.28
C LEU A 23 -12.63 -3.82 -5.22
N GLU A 24 -12.77 -2.53 -4.88
CA GLU A 24 -14.06 -1.85 -4.86
C GLU A 24 -14.64 -1.67 -6.28
N TYR A 25 -13.81 -1.24 -7.23
CA TYR A 25 -14.19 -1.17 -8.64
C TYR A 25 -14.63 -2.53 -9.18
N ALA A 26 -13.90 -3.59 -8.82
CA ALA A 26 -14.16 -4.95 -9.27
C ALA A 26 -15.49 -5.53 -8.74
N LYS A 27 -16.03 -5.01 -7.62
CA LYS A 27 -17.40 -5.34 -7.16
C LYS A 27 -18.46 -4.75 -8.10
N GLY A 28 -18.23 -3.55 -8.62
CA GLY A 28 -19.13 -2.91 -9.58
C GLY A 28 -19.15 -3.65 -10.93
N VAL A 29 -17.97 -4.06 -11.40
CA VAL A 29 -17.84 -4.83 -12.64
C VAL A 29 -18.51 -6.20 -12.54
N ASP A 30 -18.38 -6.91 -11.40
CA ASP A 30 -19.08 -8.19 -11.17
C ASP A 30 -20.59 -8.06 -11.37
N LYS A 31 -21.21 -7.05 -10.72
CA LYS A 31 -22.66 -6.81 -10.82
C LYS A 31 -23.11 -6.61 -12.26
N HIS A 32 -22.31 -5.90 -13.05
CA HIS A 32 -22.59 -5.63 -14.46
C HIS A 32 -22.37 -6.83 -15.38
N LEU A 33 -21.33 -7.63 -15.14
CA LEU A 33 -21.07 -8.85 -15.91
C LEU A 33 -22.16 -9.89 -15.65
N CYS A 34 -22.55 -10.09 -14.39
CA CYS A 34 -23.62 -11.01 -14.02
C CYS A 34 -24.96 -10.61 -14.63
N SER A 35 -25.33 -9.32 -14.62
CA SER A 35 -26.60 -8.86 -15.20
C SER A 35 -26.67 -9.06 -16.72
N LYS A 36 -25.55 -8.91 -17.43
CA LYS A 36 -25.49 -9.09 -18.90
C LYS A 36 -25.45 -10.55 -19.35
N LEU A 37 -24.81 -11.44 -18.60
CA LEU A 37 -24.81 -12.89 -18.87
C LEU A 37 -26.24 -13.47 -18.87
N ILE A 38 -27.12 -12.93 -18.03
CA ILE A 38 -28.52 -13.36 -17.95
C ILE A 38 -29.31 -13.00 -19.21
N LEU A 39 -28.90 -11.97 -19.96
CA LEU A 39 -29.71 -11.36 -21.02
C LEU A 39 -29.38 -11.82 -22.45
N LYS A 40 -28.23 -12.47 -22.71
CA LYS A 40 -27.79 -12.83 -24.09
C LYS A 40 -27.24 -14.26 -24.18
N LYS A 41 -27.72 -15.03 -25.16
CA LYS A 41 -27.43 -16.48 -25.36
C LYS A 41 -26.43 -16.80 -26.49
N ASP A 42 -25.84 -15.80 -27.16
CA ASP A 42 -24.88 -16.04 -28.25
C ASP A 42 -23.55 -16.63 -27.74
N ASN A 43 -23.04 -17.66 -28.43
CA ASN A 43 -21.82 -18.38 -28.03
C ASN A 43 -20.55 -17.51 -28.07
N SER A 44 -20.37 -16.68 -29.10
CA SER A 44 -19.21 -15.77 -29.19
C SER A 44 -19.22 -14.67 -28.13
N PHE A 45 -20.42 -14.22 -27.74
CA PHE A 45 -20.61 -13.29 -26.64
C PHE A 45 -20.26 -13.95 -25.31
N LYS A 46 -20.67 -15.21 -25.11
CA LYS A 46 -20.36 -15.99 -23.91
C LYS A 46 -18.85 -16.17 -23.72
N ASP A 47 -18.11 -16.57 -24.76
CA ASP A 47 -16.66 -16.79 -24.69
C ASP A 47 -15.88 -15.51 -24.30
N LEU A 48 -16.25 -14.36 -24.87
CA LEU A 48 -15.64 -13.08 -24.54
C LEU A 48 -15.89 -12.69 -23.07
N TYR A 49 -17.12 -12.93 -22.57
CA TYR A 49 -17.48 -12.64 -21.19
C TYR A 49 -16.78 -13.58 -20.21
N GLU A 50 -16.69 -14.87 -20.52
CA GLU A 50 -15.96 -15.85 -19.71
C GLU A 50 -14.48 -15.46 -19.59
N LYS A 51 -13.83 -15.05 -20.69
CA LYS A 51 -12.44 -14.58 -20.65
C LYS A 51 -12.27 -13.35 -19.73
N ASN A 52 -13.18 -12.39 -19.82
CA ASN A 52 -13.15 -11.19 -18.98
C ASN A 52 -13.41 -11.51 -17.51
N PHE A 53 -14.33 -12.44 -17.24
CA PHE A 53 -14.63 -12.93 -15.90
C PHE A 53 -13.44 -13.66 -15.27
N MET A 54 -12.79 -14.56 -16.02
CA MET A 54 -11.60 -15.27 -15.56
C MET A 54 -10.44 -14.31 -15.26
N LYS A 55 -10.24 -13.29 -16.10
CA LYS A 55 -9.26 -12.24 -15.83
C LYS A 55 -9.58 -11.50 -14.53
N LEU A 56 -10.83 -11.06 -14.36
CA LEU A 56 -11.27 -10.36 -13.15
C LEU A 56 -11.11 -11.21 -11.89
N LEU A 57 -11.40 -12.52 -11.97
CA LEU A 57 -11.21 -13.46 -10.88
C LEU A 57 -9.73 -13.62 -10.52
N SER A 58 -8.86 -13.75 -11.52
CA SER A 58 -7.41 -13.83 -11.34
C SER A 58 -6.85 -12.57 -10.67
N ASP A 59 -7.24 -11.39 -11.16
CA ASP A 59 -6.82 -10.10 -10.61
C ASP A 59 -7.26 -9.96 -9.14
N LYS A 60 -8.50 -10.37 -8.81
CA LYS A 60 -9.01 -10.39 -7.42
C LYS A 60 -8.21 -11.29 -6.50
N MET A 61 -7.85 -12.49 -6.96
CA MET A 61 -7.03 -13.42 -6.16
C MET A 61 -5.66 -12.82 -5.88
N LEU A 62 -5.02 -12.24 -6.89
CA LEU A 62 -3.73 -11.56 -6.75
C LEU A 62 -3.83 -10.39 -5.77
N TYR A 63 -4.81 -9.51 -5.93
CA TYR A 63 -5.02 -8.35 -5.06
C TYR A 63 -5.28 -8.74 -3.61
N LYS A 64 -6.13 -9.74 -3.34
CA LYS A 64 -6.36 -10.23 -1.98
C LYS A 64 -5.12 -10.86 -1.35
N SER A 65 -4.31 -11.56 -2.15
CA SER A 65 -3.04 -12.13 -1.68
C SER A 65 -2.05 -11.03 -1.30
N MET A 66 -1.90 -10.01 -2.15
CA MET A 66 -1.02 -8.87 -1.91
C MET A 66 -1.48 -8.03 -0.72
N GLU A 67 -2.78 -7.77 -0.60
CA GLU A 67 -3.39 -7.11 0.54
C GLU A 67 -3.05 -7.83 1.85
N LYS A 68 -3.27 -9.16 1.89
CA LYS A 68 -2.95 -9.99 3.06
C LYS A 68 -1.46 -9.92 3.41
N TYR A 69 -0.58 -9.97 2.42
CA TYR A 69 0.86 -9.84 2.62
C TYR A 69 1.24 -8.47 3.21
N ILE A 70 0.69 -7.39 2.68
CA ILE A 70 0.97 -6.03 3.16
C ILE A 70 0.50 -5.86 4.62
N ILE A 71 -0.74 -6.26 4.93
CA ILE A 71 -1.29 -6.17 6.29
C ILE A 71 -0.45 -6.97 7.30
N ASN A 72 0.03 -8.15 6.89
CA ASN A 72 0.84 -8.99 7.76
C ASN A 72 2.25 -8.42 7.99
N THR A 73 2.82 -7.74 7.00
CA THR A 73 4.21 -7.24 7.06
C THR A 73 4.33 -5.78 7.48
N SER A 74 3.24 -5.02 7.47
CA SER A 74 3.22 -3.60 7.86
C SER A 74 2.03 -3.24 8.78
N PRO A 75 1.79 -4.00 9.86
CA PRO A 75 0.69 -3.73 10.80
C PRO A 75 0.85 -2.39 11.52
N HIS A 76 2.07 -1.86 11.58
CA HIS A 76 2.41 -0.58 12.18
C HIS A 76 1.92 0.63 11.38
N ILE A 77 1.57 0.45 10.10
CA ILE A 77 0.91 1.48 9.26
C ILE A 77 -0.54 1.09 8.97
N ILE A 78 -0.79 -0.19 8.70
CA ILE A 78 -2.08 -0.70 8.25
C ILE A 78 -2.59 -1.70 9.27
N SER A 79 -3.56 -1.30 10.08
CA SER A 79 -4.14 -2.19 11.09
C SER A 79 -4.71 -3.46 10.44
N LYS A 80 -4.55 -4.60 11.12
CA LYS A 80 -5.15 -5.87 10.70
C LYS A 80 -6.67 -5.79 10.55
N GLU A 81 -7.32 -4.90 11.31
CA GLU A 81 -8.76 -4.63 11.22
C GLU A 81 -9.17 -4.03 9.87
N PHE A 82 -8.23 -3.46 9.11
CA PHE A 82 -8.54 -2.88 7.80
C PHE A 82 -8.77 -3.96 6.74
N TYR A 83 -8.40 -5.22 6.99
CA TYR A 83 -8.61 -6.31 6.04
C TYR A 83 -10.09 -6.50 5.69
N SER A 84 -10.97 -6.43 6.69
CA SER A 84 -12.41 -6.65 6.50
C SER A 84 -13.17 -5.41 5.99
N LYS A 85 -12.52 -4.23 5.98
CA LYS A 85 -13.15 -2.96 5.59
C LYS A 85 -12.95 -2.66 4.12
N ASP A 86 -13.93 -2.05 3.46
CA ASP A 86 -13.78 -1.59 2.06
C ASP A 86 -13.11 -0.21 1.96
N TYR A 87 -12.83 0.24 0.72
CA TYR A 87 -12.18 1.53 0.49
C TYR A 87 -12.99 2.71 1.03
N ASN A 88 -14.31 2.68 0.89
CA ASN A 88 -15.18 3.79 1.29
C ASN A 88 -15.20 3.92 2.82
N GLN A 89 -15.22 2.79 3.53
CA GLN A 89 -15.15 2.73 5.00
C GLN A 89 -13.79 3.20 5.56
N LEU A 90 -12.71 3.09 4.77
CA LEU A 90 -11.36 3.46 5.18
C LEU A 90 -10.94 4.85 4.70
N LYS A 91 -11.77 5.56 3.95
CA LYS A 91 -11.39 6.77 3.21
C LYS A 91 -10.73 7.83 4.08
N ASP A 92 -11.33 8.16 5.22
CA ASP A 92 -10.83 9.22 6.10
C ASP A 92 -9.52 8.81 6.77
N ILE A 93 -9.44 7.57 7.25
CA ILE A 93 -8.22 7.00 7.85
C ILE A 93 -7.09 6.97 6.82
N ILE A 94 -7.37 6.58 5.57
CA ILE A 94 -6.40 6.58 4.48
C ILE A 94 -5.85 7.99 4.27
N VAL A 95 -6.71 9.00 4.24
CA VAL A 95 -6.30 10.41 4.09
C VAL A 95 -5.41 10.86 5.25
N THR A 96 -5.74 10.47 6.49
CA THR A 96 -4.91 10.78 7.66
C THR A 96 -3.53 10.15 7.54
N ILE A 97 -3.44 8.85 7.27
CA ILE A 97 -2.15 8.16 7.14
C ILE A 97 -1.34 8.71 5.96
N SER A 98 -1.98 8.96 4.81
CA SER A 98 -1.34 9.61 3.66
C SER A 98 -0.73 10.97 4.03
N THR A 99 -1.48 11.79 4.79
CA THR A 99 -0.99 13.09 5.25
C THR A 99 0.23 12.95 6.15
N ASN A 100 0.20 12.00 7.10
CA ASN A 100 1.33 11.77 8.02
C ASN A 100 2.57 11.30 7.26
N ILE A 101 2.41 10.40 6.27
CA ILE A 101 3.50 9.96 5.39
C ILE A 101 4.08 11.14 4.62
N VAL A 102 3.25 11.97 3.98
CA VAL A 102 3.72 13.15 3.23
C VAL A 102 4.47 14.12 4.14
N GLN A 103 3.97 14.35 5.35
CA GLN A 103 4.61 15.24 6.31
C GLN A 103 5.96 14.66 6.78
N PHE A 104 6.02 13.35 7.03
CA PHE A 104 7.28 12.66 7.35
C PHE A 104 8.31 12.88 6.23
N PHE A 105 7.95 12.62 4.97
CA PHE A 105 8.83 12.84 3.81
C PHE A 105 9.36 14.27 3.73
N LYS A 106 8.52 15.27 4.02
CA LYS A 106 8.93 16.68 4.06
C LYS A 106 9.93 16.94 5.18
N ASN A 107 9.64 16.46 6.39
CA ASN A 107 10.46 16.68 7.58
C ASN A 107 11.85 16.04 7.45
N ILE A 108 11.95 14.85 6.87
CA ILE A 108 13.24 14.16 6.69
C ILE A 108 13.99 14.60 5.43
N ASN A 109 13.41 15.46 4.60
CA ASN A 109 14.06 15.90 3.36
C ASN A 109 15.36 16.67 3.62
N ILE A 110 15.51 17.27 4.80
CA ILE A 110 16.73 17.93 5.27
C ILE A 110 17.94 16.99 5.29
N HIS A 111 17.71 15.68 5.45
CA HIS A 111 18.77 14.67 5.58
C HIS A 111 19.19 14.07 4.22
N LYS A 112 18.61 14.53 3.10
CA LYS A 112 18.96 14.14 1.72
C LYS A 112 18.92 12.63 1.42
N PHE A 113 18.10 11.86 2.14
CA PHE A 113 17.86 10.44 1.82
C PHE A 113 17.19 10.27 0.44
N ASP A 114 17.54 9.19 -0.23
CA ASP A 114 16.91 8.80 -1.49
C ASP A 114 15.46 8.30 -1.27
N LYS A 115 14.67 8.20 -2.34
CA LYS A 115 13.27 7.79 -2.24
C LYS A 115 13.10 6.38 -1.66
N LYS A 116 14.02 5.45 -1.93
CA LYS A 116 13.94 4.06 -1.47
C LYS A 116 14.22 3.97 0.04
N GLU A 117 15.21 4.69 0.53
CA GLU A 117 15.53 4.78 1.95
C GLU A 117 14.34 5.34 2.74
N LYS A 118 13.75 6.43 2.26
CA LYS A 118 12.55 7.03 2.87
C LYS A 118 11.38 6.04 2.93
N ILE A 119 11.18 5.25 1.88
CA ILE A 119 10.14 4.21 1.83
C ILE A 119 10.45 3.09 2.82
N GLN A 120 11.70 2.62 2.89
CA GLN A 120 12.10 1.55 3.82
C GLN A 120 11.89 1.93 5.29
N MET A 121 12.19 3.18 5.65
CA MET A 121 11.94 3.71 7.01
C MET A 121 10.47 3.59 7.44
N ILE A 122 9.56 3.73 6.49
CA ILE A 122 8.12 3.64 6.72
C ILE A 122 7.68 2.19 6.67
N ASP A 123 8.00 1.46 5.60
CA ASP A 123 7.48 0.12 5.34
C ASP A 123 7.96 -0.94 6.34
N ILE A 124 9.09 -0.69 7.01
CA ILE A 124 9.65 -1.52 8.08
C ILE A 124 9.24 -0.91 9.42
N ASN A 125 8.75 -1.75 10.33
CA ASN A 125 8.42 -1.31 11.68
C ASN A 125 9.69 -0.98 12.47
N CYS A 126 10.17 0.25 12.34
CA CYS A 126 11.31 0.74 13.10
C CYS A 126 10.84 1.19 14.48
N ALA A 127 10.79 0.25 15.42
CA ALA A 127 10.32 0.52 16.78
C ALA A 127 11.43 1.07 17.67
N ASN A 128 12.67 0.70 17.38
CA ASN A 128 13.83 1.09 18.17
C ASN A 128 14.95 1.68 17.29
N PHE A 129 15.97 2.22 17.96
CA PHE A 129 17.14 2.81 17.33
C PHE A 129 17.89 1.80 16.44
N VAL A 130 18.02 0.54 16.89
CA VAL A 130 18.76 -0.51 16.18
C VAL A 130 18.11 -0.80 14.83
N ASP A 131 16.77 -0.85 14.76
CA ASP A 131 16.04 -1.10 13.52
C ASP A 131 16.38 -0.05 12.44
N LEU A 132 16.35 1.23 12.80
CA LEU A 132 16.75 2.32 11.90
C LEU A 132 18.24 2.35 11.62
N TYR A 133 19.07 2.05 12.62
CA TYR A 133 20.52 2.01 12.46
C TYR A 133 20.91 0.97 11.40
N VAL A 134 20.30 -0.21 11.42
CA VAL A 134 20.54 -1.25 10.41
C VAL A 134 20.14 -0.77 9.01
N ILE A 135 19.01 -0.06 8.86
CA ILE A 135 18.56 0.47 7.56
C ILE A 135 19.49 1.57 7.06
N LEU A 136 19.88 2.48 7.95
CA LEU A 136 20.63 3.70 7.61
C LEU A 136 22.14 3.49 7.49
N ASN A 137 22.67 2.46 8.14
CA ASN A 137 24.10 2.14 8.17
C ASN A 137 24.43 0.81 7.50
N TYR A 138 23.58 0.34 6.58
CA TYR A 138 23.87 -0.84 5.79
C TYR A 138 24.99 -0.56 4.77
N GLY A 139 26.01 -1.42 4.73
CA GLY A 139 27.15 -1.29 3.81
C GLY A 139 28.13 -0.20 4.25
N GLU A 140 28.50 0.69 3.32
CA GLU A 140 29.47 1.77 3.58
C GLU A 140 28.85 3.07 4.12
N LYS A 141 27.51 3.12 4.25
CA LYS A 141 26.80 4.32 4.71
C LYS A 141 26.96 4.51 6.23
N LYS A 142 27.18 5.76 6.65
CA LYS A 142 27.20 6.17 8.06
C LYS A 142 26.29 7.39 8.27
N CYS A 143 25.17 7.18 8.92
CA CYS A 143 24.25 8.16 9.45
C CYS A 143 24.56 8.40 10.93
N GLU A 144 24.62 9.66 11.32
CA GLU A 144 24.85 10.05 12.71
C GLU A 144 23.68 9.65 13.63
N GLU A 145 24.01 9.21 14.84
CA GLU A 145 23.03 8.73 15.83
C GLU A 145 21.96 9.79 16.16
N ASN A 146 22.36 11.07 16.27
CA ASN A 146 21.43 12.19 16.50
C ASN A 146 20.36 12.31 15.39
N LYS A 147 20.73 12.00 14.13
CA LYS A 147 19.79 12.01 13.00
C LYS A 147 18.84 10.83 13.09
N ILE A 148 19.34 9.67 13.48
CA ILE A 148 18.55 8.45 13.69
C ILE A 148 17.51 8.68 14.80
N GLU A 149 17.90 9.26 15.93
CA GLU A 149 16.95 9.58 17.01
C GLU A 149 15.86 10.56 16.57
N HIS A 150 16.21 11.58 15.80
CA HIS A 150 15.25 12.52 15.25
C HIS A 150 14.26 11.83 14.30
N ILE A 151 14.73 10.96 13.41
CA ILE A 151 13.88 10.20 12.49
C ILE A 151 12.94 9.26 13.27
N LEU A 152 13.47 8.56 14.28
CA LEU A 152 12.67 7.68 15.13
C LEU A 152 11.53 8.45 15.82
N LYS A 153 11.77 9.68 16.28
CA LYS A 153 10.71 10.55 16.84
C LYS A 153 9.64 10.86 15.81
N LEU A 154 10.01 11.20 14.57
CA LEU A 154 9.06 11.49 13.50
C LEU A 154 8.26 10.27 13.04
N LEU A 155 8.85 9.07 13.07
CA LEU A 155 8.15 7.84 12.70
C LEU A 155 7.01 7.50 13.66
N LYS A 156 7.04 8.00 14.90
CA LYS A 156 5.94 7.80 15.85
C LYS A 156 4.63 8.40 15.37
N ASP A 157 4.68 9.50 14.63
CA ASP A 157 3.50 10.17 14.06
C ASP A 157 2.93 9.43 12.85
N VAL A 158 3.74 8.56 12.22
CA VAL A 158 3.35 7.73 11.06
C VAL A 158 2.85 6.36 11.52
N HIS A 159 3.51 5.76 12.51
CA HIS A 159 3.21 4.41 12.96
C HIS A 159 2.01 4.41 13.92
N ILE A 160 0.87 3.91 13.43
CA ILE A 160 -0.40 3.79 14.18
C ILE A 160 -0.33 2.84 15.38
N THR A 161 0.72 2.03 15.49
CA THR A 161 0.95 1.12 16.62
C THR A 161 1.38 1.81 17.91
N ASN A 162 1.79 3.09 17.84
CA ASN A 162 2.06 3.88 19.06
C ASN A 162 0.78 4.52 19.65
N SER A 163 -0.38 4.31 19.02
CA SER A 163 -1.67 4.90 19.41
C SER A 163 -2.65 3.89 20.02
N ILE A 164 -2.20 2.67 20.33
CA ILE A 164 -2.98 1.60 20.98
C ILE A 164 -2.27 1.15 22.26
#